data_AF-A0A836C1K0-F1
#
_entry.id   AF-A0A836C1K0-F1
#
_cell.length_a   1.000
_cell.length_b   1.000
_cell.length_c   1.000
_cell.angle_alpha   90.00
_cell.angle_beta   90.00
_cell.angle_gamma   90.00
#
_symmetry.space_group_name_H-M   'P 1'
#
loop_
_entity.id
_entity.type
_entity.pdbx_description
1 polymer ?
#
loop_
_entity_poly.entity_id
_entity_poly.type
_entity_poly.pdbx_seq_one_letter_code
_entity_poly.pdbx_strand_id
1 'polypeptide(L)'
;MSARTWWRGTANEAASAAAGVLLLLLAQAGAVPCPEGCTLQGTCNEELGRCDCPRDRTGPACETELSAEALEQRCQKLGFRSSAVCISDGDNWCLNGCSGRGDCRAGFCKCDPGTFGSDCSLSLGPDGKPRLLADRGYTPRARGPRVYVYELPPAMNTWRNAAALDRPTARLFLERLTATGALVADGDNADWWFIPVTMRRAADAKTLAGALAYIRQRHPWWNQTRGHRHFVIAVSDLGRAETDRKAALGRLTHNMTFVTYWGNVRNRTDSDWVASHRNATDIVLPVFISPGKLRRMGAYSGRNHPKYDAKAPREQRERNGPTLFFSGRICGDHSLPRTDVWPSCATDVASGYSGGVRQLVHFHHWERTGFYINPTGINKKQAPTLETFNELWTRYGNHLLTSKFCLAPLGGGHGQRQIQAALAGCVPVVISDGVLESFEPYLDWNEFGVRVAEADIPRLHEILAAISPEEYGRKVSRLRCAAQHLAFSTVTGSFMGESGRFDAFETLLEVLRAKAEHPGVAPEGLRRADARLDAFMECREEGAGEEEEKRLGNTPGFEAVGKGGPSPVVVHAPSPQRLCSVSTFDAGDLAVRTCSKVFDLSARPYGPSAGLMCEASTDLVACPRPWS
;
A
#
# COMPACT_ATOMS: atom_id res chain seq x y z
N MET A 1 -24.46 42.40 -61.76
CA MET A 1 -23.58 42.30 -60.56
C MET A 1 -24.45 42.59 -59.34
N SER A 2 -25.11 41.57 -58.79
CA SER A 2 -24.72 40.74 -57.64
C SER A 2 -25.12 41.37 -56.30
N ALA A 3 -26.25 40.88 -55.79
CA ALA A 3 -26.73 41.00 -54.42
C ALA A 3 -25.98 40.03 -53.50
N ARG A 4 -25.76 40.43 -52.23
CA ARG A 4 -25.72 39.56 -51.04
C ARG A 4 -25.26 40.36 -49.82
N THR A 5 -26.18 40.62 -48.90
CA THR A 5 -25.95 40.78 -47.45
C THR A 5 -27.31 40.75 -46.78
N TRP A 6 -27.37 40.41 -45.49
CA TRP A 6 -28.55 40.02 -44.70
C TRP A 6 -28.89 38.54 -44.79
N TRP A 7 -28.18 37.72 -44.01
CA TRP A 7 -28.60 36.43 -43.40
C TRP A 7 -27.38 35.81 -42.69
N ARG A 8 -26.93 36.41 -41.58
CA ARG A 8 -25.94 35.81 -40.65
C ARG A 8 -26.16 36.38 -39.25
N GLY A 9 -27.21 35.94 -38.57
CA GLY A 9 -27.52 36.39 -37.21
C GLY A 9 -28.21 35.36 -36.33
N THR A 10 -28.91 34.37 -36.89
CA THR A 10 -29.81 33.49 -36.10
C THR A 10 -29.37 32.03 -36.02
N ALA A 11 -28.29 31.62 -36.69
CA ALA A 11 -27.86 30.22 -36.72
C ALA A 11 -26.93 29.83 -35.54
N ASN A 12 -26.15 30.78 -34.98
CA ASN A 12 -25.19 30.47 -33.91
C ASN A 12 -25.82 30.41 -32.51
N GLU A 13 -26.89 31.17 -32.25
CA GLU A 13 -27.62 31.12 -30.97
C GLU A 13 -28.54 29.90 -30.88
N ALA A 14 -29.17 29.51 -32.00
CA ALA A 14 -29.97 28.28 -32.06
C ALA A 14 -29.12 27.01 -31.91
N ALA A 15 -27.89 27.00 -32.43
CA ALA A 15 -26.95 25.87 -32.28
C ALA A 15 -26.41 25.75 -30.84
N SER A 16 -26.19 26.87 -30.14
CA SER A 16 -25.75 26.85 -28.73
C SER A 16 -26.90 26.52 -27.77
N ALA A 17 -28.12 26.97 -28.05
CA ALA A 17 -29.31 26.59 -27.29
C ALA A 17 -29.71 25.12 -27.52
N ALA A 18 -29.61 24.60 -28.75
CA ALA A 18 -29.85 23.20 -29.05
C ALA A 18 -28.77 22.26 -28.48
N ALA A 19 -27.50 22.69 -28.44
CA ALA A 19 -26.43 21.96 -27.76
C ALA A 19 -26.60 21.98 -26.22
N GLY A 20 -27.06 23.11 -25.66
CA GLY A 20 -27.39 23.22 -24.23
C GLY A 20 -28.59 22.36 -23.84
N VAL A 21 -29.64 22.31 -24.66
CA VAL A 21 -30.84 21.50 -24.43
C VAL A 21 -30.58 20.01 -24.69
N LEU A 22 -29.69 19.64 -25.62
CA LEU A 22 -29.27 18.24 -25.84
C LEU A 22 -28.35 17.73 -24.71
N LEU A 23 -27.55 18.60 -24.08
CA LEU A 23 -26.82 18.26 -22.85
C LEU A 23 -27.73 18.18 -21.61
N LEU A 24 -28.80 18.97 -21.55
CA LEU A 24 -29.79 18.93 -20.47
C LEU A 24 -30.82 17.78 -20.61
N LEU A 25 -31.04 17.25 -21.82
CA LEU A 25 -31.94 16.12 -22.08
C LEU A 25 -31.28 14.74 -21.96
N LEU A 26 -29.97 14.65 -21.72
CA LEU A 26 -29.27 13.39 -21.42
C LEU A 26 -29.05 13.12 -19.92
N ALA A 27 -29.62 13.95 -19.05
CA ALA A 27 -29.52 13.78 -17.60
C ALA A 27 -30.67 12.98 -16.97
N GLN A 28 -31.31 12.09 -17.74
CA GLN A 28 -32.01 10.93 -17.19
C GLN A 28 -31.18 9.68 -17.50
N ALA A 29 -30.08 9.50 -16.76
CA ALA A 29 -29.31 8.26 -16.80
C ALA A 29 -30.13 7.15 -16.12
N GLY A 30 -31.09 6.58 -16.86
CA GLY A 30 -31.65 5.28 -16.54
C GLY A 30 -30.57 4.20 -16.73
N ALA A 31 -30.67 3.10 -15.98
CA ALA A 31 -29.80 1.94 -16.12
C ALA A 31 -29.70 1.51 -17.59
N VAL A 32 -28.48 1.31 -18.11
CA VAL A 32 -28.31 0.72 -19.45
C VAL A 32 -28.57 -0.78 -19.30
N PRO A 33 -29.56 -1.36 -20.00
CA PRO A 33 -29.90 -2.77 -19.82
C PRO A 33 -28.72 -3.64 -20.26
N CYS A 34 -28.33 -4.58 -19.40
CA CYS A 34 -27.37 -5.60 -19.78
C CYS A 34 -27.97 -6.57 -20.80
N PRO A 35 -27.12 -7.28 -21.57
CA PRO A 35 -27.57 -8.36 -22.44
C PRO A 35 -28.42 -9.39 -21.69
N GLU A 36 -29.49 -9.85 -22.36
CA GLU A 36 -30.38 -10.88 -21.82
C GLU A 36 -29.60 -12.16 -21.47
N GLY A 37 -29.92 -12.76 -20.32
CA GLY A 37 -29.22 -13.95 -19.83
C GLY A 37 -27.90 -13.70 -19.10
N CYS A 38 -27.43 -12.44 -19.02
CA CYS A 38 -26.16 -12.11 -18.36
C CYS A 38 -26.04 -12.68 -16.93
N THR A 39 -27.09 -12.53 -16.10
CA THR A 39 -27.08 -12.93 -14.69
C THR A 39 -27.06 -14.45 -14.47
N LEU A 40 -27.24 -15.25 -15.52
CA LEU A 40 -27.14 -16.71 -15.45
C LEU A 40 -25.70 -17.15 -15.16
N GLN A 41 -24.72 -16.53 -15.80
CA GLN A 41 -23.30 -16.92 -15.70
C GLN A 41 -22.37 -15.78 -15.27
N GLY A 42 -22.74 -14.54 -15.57
CA GLY A 42 -21.96 -13.34 -15.26
C GLY A 42 -22.62 -12.42 -14.25
N THR A 43 -22.03 -11.24 -14.12
CA THR A 43 -22.53 -10.12 -13.32
C THR A 43 -22.94 -8.99 -14.26
N CYS A 44 -24.18 -8.52 -14.16
CA CYS A 44 -24.63 -7.35 -14.91
C CYS A 44 -24.13 -6.09 -14.19
N ASN A 45 -23.20 -5.36 -14.81
CA ASN A 45 -22.86 -4.01 -14.38
C ASN A 45 -23.95 -3.04 -14.91
N GLU A 46 -24.91 -2.73 -14.05
CA GLU A 46 -26.11 -1.95 -14.39
C GLU A 46 -25.80 -0.46 -14.66
N GLU A 47 -24.71 0.06 -14.10
CA GLU A 47 -24.22 1.41 -14.40
C GLU A 47 -23.76 1.52 -15.87
N LEU A 48 -23.09 0.49 -16.39
CA LEU A 48 -22.44 0.51 -17.70
C LEU A 48 -23.14 -0.34 -18.77
N GLY A 49 -24.19 -1.07 -18.42
CA GLY A 49 -24.87 -2.05 -19.27
C GLY A 49 -23.95 -3.15 -19.79
N ARG A 50 -22.94 -3.53 -18.99
CA ARG A 50 -21.88 -4.48 -19.38
C ARG A 50 -22.07 -5.79 -18.63
N CYS A 51 -22.04 -6.92 -19.34
CA CYS A 51 -21.94 -8.22 -18.68
C CYS A 51 -20.48 -8.57 -18.37
N ASP A 52 -20.18 -8.80 -17.10
CA ASP A 52 -18.88 -9.23 -16.62
C ASP A 52 -18.83 -10.74 -16.48
N CYS A 53 -17.92 -11.38 -17.22
CA CYS A 53 -17.85 -12.83 -17.30
C CYS A 53 -16.81 -13.44 -16.33
N PRO A 54 -17.06 -14.66 -15.82
CA PRO A 54 -16.01 -15.48 -15.23
C PRO A 54 -14.99 -15.91 -16.29
N ARG A 55 -13.83 -16.41 -15.85
CA ARG A 55 -12.66 -16.65 -16.71
C ARG A 55 -12.89 -17.69 -17.79
N ASP A 56 -13.76 -18.66 -17.54
CA ASP A 56 -14.14 -19.78 -18.41
C ASP A 56 -15.23 -19.45 -19.42
N ARG A 57 -15.77 -18.22 -19.38
CA ARG A 57 -16.87 -17.79 -20.25
C ARG A 57 -16.48 -16.61 -21.14
N THR A 58 -17.28 -16.42 -22.18
CA THR A 58 -17.22 -15.29 -23.13
C THR A 58 -18.58 -15.08 -23.79
N GLY A 59 -18.70 -14.06 -24.62
CA GLY A 59 -19.95 -13.64 -25.27
C GLY A 59 -20.57 -12.43 -24.58
N PRO A 60 -21.52 -11.74 -25.22
CA PRO A 60 -22.16 -10.55 -24.66
C PRO A 60 -22.88 -10.79 -23.33
N ALA A 61 -23.40 -12.00 -23.10
CA ALA A 61 -24.11 -12.41 -21.87
C ALA A 61 -23.37 -13.53 -21.11
N CYS A 62 -22.10 -13.79 -21.43
CA CYS A 62 -21.29 -14.87 -20.88
C CYS A 62 -21.84 -16.28 -21.18
N GLU A 63 -22.60 -16.42 -22.26
CA GLU A 63 -23.31 -17.64 -22.66
C GLU A 63 -22.39 -18.70 -23.26
N THR A 64 -21.21 -18.30 -23.75
CA THR A 64 -20.29 -19.20 -24.45
C THR A 64 -19.20 -19.71 -23.51
N GLU A 65 -19.10 -21.03 -23.37
CA GLU A 65 -17.95 -21.69 -22.74
C GLU A 65 -16.71 -21.61 -23.63
N LEU A 66 -15.56 -21.36 -23.02
CA LEU A 66 -14.29 -21.51 -23.73
C LEU A 66 -14.01 -22.98 -24.01
N SER A 67 -13.41 -23.26 -25.16
CA SER A 67 -12.75 -24.55 -25.37
C SER A 67 -11.63 -24.75 -24.35
N ALA A 68 -11.31 -26.01 -24.05
CA ALA A 68 -10.23 -26.36 -23.11
C ALA A 68 -8.91 -25.68 -23.49
N GLU A 69 -8.58 -25.63 -24.79
CA GLU A 69 -7.38 -24.97 -25.30
C GLU A 69 -7.41 -23.45 -25.04
N ALA A 70 -8.53 -22.79 -25.35
CA ALA A 70 -8.66 -21.35 -25.14
C ALA A 70 -8.60 -20.96 -23.65
N LEU A 71 -9.21 -21.78 -22.78
CA LEU A 71 -9.13 -21.62 -21.33
C LEU A 71 -7.69 -21.79 -20.84
N GLU A 72 -7.00 -22.84 -21.27
CA GLU A 72 -5.60 -23.10 -20.88
C GLU A 72 -4.69 -21.94 -21.29
N GLN A 73 -4.79 -21.47 -22.54
CA GLN A 73 -4.03 -20.30 -23.02
C GLN A 73 -4.35 -19.03 -22.21
N ARG A 74 -5.61 -18.80 -21.86
CA ARG A 74 -6.03 -17.65 -21.02
C ARG A 74 -5.41 -17.76 -19.62
N CYS A 75 -5.50 -18.92 -18.99
CA CYS A 75 -4.99 -19.16 -17.64
C CYS A 75 -3.46 -19.04 -17.55
N GLN A 76 -2.72 -19.52 -18.55
CA GLN A 76 -1.27 -19.32 -18.63
C GLN A 76 -0.90 -17.83 -18.71
N LYS A 77 -1.61 -17.03 -19.54
CA LYS A 77 -1.41 -15.57 -19.62
C LYS A 77 -1.69 -14.86 -18.29
N LEU A 78 -2.61 -15.39 -17.50
CA LEU A 78 -2.97 -14.86 -16.17
C LEU A 78 -2.01 -15.33 -15.06
N GLY A 79 -1.03 -16.19 -15.37
CA GLY A 79 -0.03 -16.68 -14.43
C GLY A 79 -0.47 -17.89 -13.61
N PHE A 80 -1.45 -18.66 -14.08
CA PHE A 80 -1.83 -19.95 -13.49
C PHE A 80 -0.98 -21.09 -14.06
N ARG A 81 -0.79 -22.14 -13.25
CA ARG A 81 -0.02 -23.33 -13.64
C ARG A 81 -0.83 -24.31 -14.50
N SER A 82 -2.16 -24.26 -14.41
CA SER A 82 -3.10 -25.02 -15.22
C SER A 82 -4.47 -24.35 -15.20
N SER A 83 -5.30 -24.67 -16.19
CA SER A 83 -6.72 -24.32 -16.22
C SER A 83 -7.48 -24.81 -14.98
N ALA A 84 -7.19 -26.01 -14.46
CA ALA A 84 -7.85 -26.56 -13.27
C ALA A 84 -7.70 -25.65 -12.03
N VAL A 85 -6.49 -25.14 -11.76
CA VAL A 85 -6.26 -24.19 -10.65
C VAL A 85 -6.86 -22.82 -10.96
N CYS A 86 -6.87 -22.42 -12.23
CA CYS A 86 -7.36 -21.12 -12.68
C CYS A 86 -8.88 -20.92 -12.50
N ILE A 87 -9.64 -22.01 -12.54
CA ILE A 87 -11.10 -22.03 -12.36
C ILE A 87 -11.53 -22.67 -11.02
N SER A 88 -10.57 -22.94 -10.13
CA SER A 88 -10.82 -23.54 -8.81
C SER A 88 -11.25 -22.48 -7.79
N ASP A 89 -12.37 -22.71 -7.12
CA ASP A 89 -12.87 -21.85 -6.03
C ASP A 89 -12.00 -21.94 -4.77
N GLY A 90 -11.35 -23.09 -4.54
CA GLY A 90 -10.48 -23.29 -3.37
C GLY A 90 -9.15 -22.54 -3.47
N ASP A 91 -8.65 -22.34 -4.71
CA ASP A 91 -7.33 -21.73 -4.96
C ASP A 91 -7.40 -20.22 -5.22
N ASN A 92 -8.60 -19.67 -5.47
CA ASN A 92 -8.79 -18.28 -5.84
C ASN A 92 -9.82 -17.60 -4.94
N TRP A 93 -9.43 -16.50 -4.29
CA TRP A 93 -10.34 -15.74 -3.45
C TRP A 93 -10.88 -14.48 -4.13
N CYS A 94 -12.13 -14.16 -3.84
CA CYS A 94 -12.80 -12.99 -4.35
C CYS A 94 -12.54 -11.73 -3.52
N LEU A 95 -12.64 -10.57 -4.16
CA LEU A 95 -12.48 -9.28 -3.48
C LEU A 95 -13.51 -9.20 -2.39
N ASN A 96 -13.06 -8.89 -1.18
CA ASN A 96 -13.92 -8.71 -0.02
C ASN A 96 -14.95 -9.82 0.22
N GLY A 97 -14.70 -11.06 -0.25
CA GLY A 97 -15.69 -12.15 -0.18
C GLY A 97 -17.01 -11.82 -0.90
N CYS A 98 -16.94 -11.08 -2.01
CA CYS A 98 -18.10 -10.57 -2.75
C CYS A 98 -19.06 -9.76 -1.89
N SER A 99 -18.54 -9.14 -0.82
CA SER A 99 -19.32 -8.39 0.17
C SER A 99 -20.50 -9.17 0.76
N GLY A 100 -20.52 -10.51 0.62
CA GLY A 100 -21.66 -11.35 0.94
C GLY A 100 -22.92 -11.05 0.11
N ARG A 101 -22.78 -10.58 -1.13
CA ARG A 101 -23.86 -10.28 -2.10
C ARG A 101 -23.60 -10.97 -3.45
N GLY A 102 -23.19 -12.22 -3.39
CA GLY A 102 -22.92 -13.05 -4.55
C GLY A 102 -22.02 -14.25 -4.25
N ASP A 103 -21.86 -15.09 -5.26
CA ASP A 103 -21.03 -16.29 -5.20
C ASP A 103 -19.61 -15.99 -5.67
N CYS A 104 -18.62 -16.46 -4.91
CA CYS A 104 -17.25 -16.44 -5.36
C CYS A 104 -16.98 -17.61 -6.31
N ARG A 105 -16.65 -17.31 -7.56
CA ARG A 105 -16.30 -18.29 -8.60
C ARG A 105 -14.90 -18.03 -9.11
N ALA A 106 -13.93 -18.82 -8.68
CA ALA A 106 -12.53 -18.71 -9.06
C ALA A 106 -11.95 -17.28 -8.95
N GLY A 107 -12.28 -16.56 -7.87
CA GLY A 107 -11.82 -15.17 -7.67
C GLY A 107 -12.59 -14.11 -8.47
N PHE A 108 -13.65 -14.49 -9.19
CA PHE A 108 -14.65 -13.61 -9.79
C PHE A 108 -15.92 -13.62 -8.93
N CYS A 109 -16.49 -12.45 -8.66
CA CYS A 109 -17.76 -12.35 -7.95
C CYS A 109 -18.93 -12.39 -8.93
N LYS A 110 -19.70 -13.47 -8.89
CA LYS A 110 -21.01 -13.55 -9.55
C LYS A 110 -22.03 -12.94 -8.61
N CYS A 111 -22.35 -11.68 -8.83
CA CYS A 111 -23.19 -10.91 -7.92
C CYS A 111 -24.66 -11.33 -7.99
N ASP A 112 -25.36 -11.14 -6.88
CA ASP A 112 -26.80 -11.31 -6.83
C ASP A 112 -27.47 -10.26 -7.74
N PRO A 113 -28.62 -10.58 -8.38
CA PRO A 113 -29.34 -9.63 -9.22
C PRO A 113 -29.61 -8.29 -8.51
N GLY A 114 -29.38 -7.16 -9.20
CA GLY A 114 -29.47 -5.82 -8.61
C GLY A 114 -28.18 -5.32 -7.95
N THR A 115 -27.14 -6.17 -7.87
CA THR A 115 -25.82 -5.80 -7.34
C THR A 115 -24.71 -6.06 -8.35
N PHE A 116 -23.66 -5.25 -8.29
CA PHE A 116 -22.55 -5.31 -9.23
C PHE A 116 -21.26 -4.73 -8.65
N GLY A 117 -20.25 -4.66 -9.50
CA GLY A 117 -18.90 -4.24 -9.15
C GLY A 117 -18.00 -5.43 -8.83
N SER A 118 -16.69 -5.17 -8.76
CA SER A 118 -15.69 -6.24 -8.65
C SER A 118 -15.78 -7.07 -7.35
N ASP A 119 -16.47 -6.56 -6.34
CA ASP A 119 -16.74 -7.22 -5.05
C ASP A 119 -18.22 -7.21 -4.66
N CYS A 120 -19.12 -7.00 -5.63
CA CYS A 120 -20.57 -6.86 -5.43
C CYS A 120 -20.95 -5.79 -4.39
N SER A 121 -20.15 -4.73 -4.23
CA SER A 121 -20.42 -3.63 -3.29
C SER A 121 -21.31 -2.53 -3.86
N LEU A 122 -21.63 -2.53 -5.16
CA LEU A 122 -22.48 -1.52 -5.80
C LEU A 122 -23.90 -2.05 -6.07
N SER A 123 -24.88 -1.14 -6.04
CA SER A 123 -26.24 -1.32 -6.55
C SER A 123 -26.77 0.04 -7.04
N LEU A 124 -27.78 0.07 -7.92
CA LEU A 124 -28.40 1.33 -8.32
C LEU A 124 -29.44 1.78 -7.29
N GLY A 125 -29.45 3.07 -6.97
CA GLY A 125 -30.50 3.71 -6.19
C GLY A 125 -31.74 4.03 -7.05
N PRO A 126 -32.84 4.48 -6.43
CA PRO A 126 -34.05 4.89 -7.16
C PRO A 126 -33.82 6.03 -8.16
N ASP A 127 -32.77 6.82 -7.96
CA ASP A 127 -32.32 7.90 -8.83
C ASP A 127 -31.40 7.42 -9.98
N GLY A 128 -31.24 6.11 -10.15
CA GLY A 128 -30.36 5.53 -11.17
C GLY A 128 -28.87 5.66 -10.88
N LYS A 129 -28.49 6.18 -9.71
CA LYS A 129 -27.09 6.38 -9.32
C LYS A 129 -26.53 5.21 -8.51
N PRO A 130 -25.24 4.87 -8.67
CA PRO A 130 -24.61 3.83 -7.87
C PRO A 130 -24.59 4.18 -6.37
N ARG A 131 -24.80 3.17 -5.53
CA ARG A 131 -24.74 3.22 -4.07
C ARG A 131 -23.88 2.06 -3.57
N LEU A 132 -23.03 2.34 -2.59
CA LEU A 132 -22.24 1.31 -1.93
C LEU A 132 -23.07 0.68 -0.82
N LEU A 133 -23.19 -0.65 -0.83
CA LEU A 133 -23.74 -1.45 0.27
C LEU A 133 -25.02 -0.84 0.87
N ALA A 134 -25.94 -0.44 -0.02
CA ALA A 134 -27.13 0.36 0.31
C ALA A 134 -28.05 -0.30 1.34
N ASP A 135 -28.10 -1.63 1.32
CA ASP A 135 -28.84 -2.50 2.25
C ASP A 135 -28.15 -2.70 3.60
N ARG A 136 -26.90 -2.22 3.76
CA ARG A 136 -26.06 -2.48 4.95
C ARG A 136 -25.63 -1.22 5.70
N GLY A 137 -26.18 -0.06 5.36
CA GLY A 137 -25.92 1.18 6.10
C GLY A 137 -24.52 1.76 5.89
N TYR A 138 -23.87 1.45 4.76
CA TYR A 138 -22.57 2.03 4.45
C TYR A 138 -22.67 3.53 4.25
N THR A 139 -21.90 4.27 5.04
CA THR A 139 -21.75 5.72 4.91
C THR A 139 -20.34 6.00 4.41
N PRO A 140 -20.01 6.91 3.50
CA PRO A 140 -18.60 7.28 3.28
C PRO A 140 -17.99 7.94 4.54
N ARG A 141 -16.67 7.97 4.67
CA ARG A 141 -16.00 8.73 5.73
C ARG A 141 -16.35 10.22 5.61
N ALA A 142 -16.54 10.91 6.73
CA ALA A 142 -16.92 12.33 6.72
C ALA A 142 -15.80 13.22 6.17
N ARG A 143 -14.54 12.86 6.44
CA ARG A 143 -13.35 13.60 6.03
C ARG A 143 -12.60 12.89 4.92
N GLY A 144 -12.04 13.66 4.00
CA GLY A 144 -11.26 13.15 2.88
C GLY A 144 -9.98 12.38 3.27
N PRO A 145 -9.37 11.69 2.29
CA PRO A 145 -9.81 11.68 0.90
C PRO A 145 -10.91 10.64 0.68
N ARG A 146 -11.88 11.01 -0.14
CA ARG A 146 -12.82 10.09 -0.77
C ARG A 146 -12.20 9.58 -2.06
N VAL A 147 -12.22 8.27 -2.25
CA VAL A 147 -11.59 7.60 -3.38
C VAL A 147 -12.67 6.90 -4.19
N TYR A 148 -12.77 7.23 -5.47
CA TYR A 148 -13.53 6.44 -6.44
C TYR A 148 -12.62 5.40 -7.08
N VAL A 149 -13.14 4.19 -7.30
CA VAL A 149 -12.43 3.13 -8.02
C VAL A 149 -13.07 2.96 -9.38
N TYR A 150 -12.28 3.02 -10.44
CA TYR A 150 -12.80 2.76 -11.78
C TYR A 150 -13.27 1.31 -11.94
N GLU A 151 -14.52 1.15 -12.38
CA GLU A 151 -15.12 -0.14 -12.71
C GLU A 151 -14.59 -0.68 -14.04
N LEU A 152 -13.49 -1.41 -13.98
CA LEU A 152 -12.86 -2.06 -15.13
C LEU A 152 -13.45 -3.45 -15.40
N PRO A 153 -13.40 -3.95 -16.66
CA PRO A 153 -13.71 -5.33 -16.94
C PRO A 153 -12.82 -6.29 -16.11
N PRO A 154 -13.34 -7.43 -15.63
CA PRO A 154 -12.61 -8.39 -14.80
C PRO A 154 -11.22 -8.80 -15.34
N ALA A 155 -11.10 -8.85 -16.67
CA ALA A 155 -9.86 -9.17 -17.36
C ALA A 155 -8.70 -8.19 -17.09
N MET A 156 -8.99 -6.96 -16.67
CA MET A 156 -8.00 -5.91 -16.42
C MET A 156 -7.62 -5.79 -14.93
N ASN A 157 -8.43 -6.30 -14.00
CA ASN A 157 -8.25 -6.12 -12.56
C ASN A 157 -8.28 -7.43 -11.74
N THR A 158 -9.34 -8.24 -11.82
CA THR A 158 -9.62 -9.35 -10.89
C THR A 158 -9.17 -10.72 -11.38
N TRP A 159 -8.93 -10.90 -12.68
CA TRP A 159 -8.59 -12.20 -13.23
C TRP A 159 -7.17 -12.71 -12.93
N ARG A 160 -6.24 -11.83 -12.56
CA ARG A 160 -4.85 -12.26 -12.32
C ARG A 160 -4.74 -13.20 -11.13
N ASN A 161 -3.80 -14.14 -11.22
CA ASN A 161 -3.46 -15.01 -10.11
C ASN A 161 -2.85 -14.21 -8.94
N ALA A 162 -3.68 -13.84 -7.97
CA ALA A 162 -3.26 -13.08 -6.81
C ALA A 162 -2.25 -13.86 -5.94
N ALA A 163 -2.37 -15.18 -5.85
CA ALA A 163 -1.44 -16.03 -5.12
C ALA A 163 -0.03 -16.05 -5.75
N ALA A 164 0.08 -15.83 -7.06
CA ALA A 164 1.36 -15.73 -7.77
C ALA A 164 1.99 -14.33 -7.73
N LEU A 165 1.30 -13.32 -7.19
CA LEU A 165 1.88 -11.99 -7.01
C LEU A 165 2.73 -11.99 -5.75
N ASP A 166 4.04 -11.78 -5.87
CA ASP A 166 4.94 -11.58 -4.73
C ASP A 166 4.70 -10.25 -3.99
N ARG A 167 3.92 -9.34 -4.60
CA ARG A 167 3.60 -7.99 -4.10
C ARG A 167 2.13 -7.63 -4.42
N PRO A 168 1.15 -8.04 -3.59
CA PRO A 168 -0.28 -7.87 -3.88
C PRO A 168 -0.87 -6.52 -3.42
N THR A 169 -0.06 -5.47 -3.25
CA THR A 169 -0.47 -4.24 -2.54
C THR A 169 -1.64 -3.51 -3.17
N ALA A 170 -1.73 -3.45 -4.51
CA ALA A 170 -2.88 -2.84 -5.18
C ALA A 170 -4.20 -3.56 -4.84
N ARG A 171 -4.15 -4.89 -4.72
CA ARG A 171 -5.28 -5.73 -4.32
C ARG A 171 -5.66 -5.49 -2.86
N LEU A 172 -4.67 -5.46 -1.97
CA LEU A 172 -4.90 -5.19 -0.54
C LEU A 172 -5.48 -3.78 -0.33
N PHE A 173 -4.96 -2.78 -1.05
CA PHE A 173 -5.48 -1.42 -1.03
C PHE A 173 -6.96 -1.38 -1.44
N LEU A 174 -7.33 -2.05 -2.53
CA LEU A 174 -8.72 -2.15 -2.97
C LEU A 174 -9.63 -2.76 -1.89
N GLU A 175 -9.19 -3.83 -1.24
CA GLU A 175 -9.94 -4.47 -0.15
C GLU A 175 -10.07 -3.58 1.11
N ARG A 176 -9.20 -2.58 1.30
CA ARG A 176 -9.24 -1.65 2.45
C ARG A 176 -10.07 -0.39 2.21
N LEU A 177 -10.25 0.03 0.96
CA LEU A 177 -11.03 1.24 0.62
C LEU A 177 -12.47 1.19 1.17
N THR A 178 -13.16 0.06 0.97
CA THR A 178 -14.52 -0.14 1.48
C THR A 178 -14.51 -0.10 3.01
N ALA A 179 -13.68 -0.93 3.64
CA ALA A 179 -13.68 -1.08 5.11
C ALA A 179 -13.40 0.23 5.87
N THR A 180 -12.55 1.10 5.32
CA THR A 180 -12.18 2.38 5.96
C THR A 180 -13.14 3.53 5.65
N GLY A 181 -14.20 3.29 4.88
CA GLY A 181 -15.13 4.33 4.44
C GLY A 181 -14.58 5.27 3.36
N ALA A 182 -13.36 5.04 2.84
CA ALA A 182 -12.78 5.90 1.79
C ALA A 182 -13.51 5.76 0.46
N LEU A 183 -14.06 4.59 0.17
CA LEU A 183 -14.70 4.32 -1.11
C LEU A 183 -15.96 5.17 -1.28
N VAL A 184 -16.10 5.81 -2.44
CA VAL A 184 -17.34 6.46 -2.87
C VAL A 184 -17.89 5.81 -4.12
N ALA A 185 -19.23 5.71 -4.18
CA ALA A 185 -19.93 5.07 -5.29
C ALA A 185 -19.96 5.93 -6.56
N ASP A 186 -19.94 7.26 -6.38
CA ASP A 186 -20.06 8.25 -7.45
C ASP A 186 -18.76 9.05 -7.53
N GLY A 187 -18.14 9.03 -8.71
CA GLY A 187 -16.88 9.71 -8.96
C GLY A 187 -16.97 11.23 -8.88
N ASP A 188 -18.17 11.83 -8.99
CA ASP A 188 -18.37 13.27 -8.76
C ASP A 188 -18.10 13.67 -7.30
N ASN A 189 -18.18 12.72 -6.37
CA ASN A 189 -17.92 12.93 -4.95
C ASN A 189 -16.48 12.55 -4.52
N ALA A 190 -15.63 12.22 -5.48
CA ALA A 190 -14.27 11.74 -5.21
C ALA A 190 -13.27 12.89 -5.12
N ASP A 191 -12.36 12.78 -4.15
CA ASP A 191 -11.16 13.62 -4.09
C ASP A 191 -10.04 13.04 -4.98
N TRP A 192 -10.05 11.71 -5.16
CA TRP A 192 -9.10 10.95 -5.98
C TRP A 192 -9.76 9.77 -6.71
N TRP A 193 -9.23 9.42 -7.88
CA TRP A 193 -9.69 8.28 -8.69
C TRP A 193 -8.58 7.22 -8.81
N PHE A 194 -8.86 6.03 -8.31
CA PHE A 194 -7.96 4.89 -8.35
C PHE A 194 -8.19 4.03 -9.59
N ILE A 195 -7.11 3.66 -10.28
CA ILE A 195 -7.14 2.73 -11.42
C ILE A 195 -6.65 1.35 -10.94
N PRO A 196 -7.55 0.36 -10.74
CA PRO A 196 -7.23 -0.89 -10.04
C PRO A 196 -6.58 -1.95 -10.94
N VAL A 197 -5.59 -1.55 -11.76
CA VAL A 197 -4.81 -2.49 -12.58
C VAL A 197 -3.59 -2.99 -11.81
N THR A 198 -3.21 -4.25 -12.05
CA THR A 198 -1.95 -4.78 -11.48
C THR A 198 -0.76 -4.22 -12.25
N MET A 199 0.16 -3.54 -11.56
CA MET A 199 1.40 -2.99 -12.12
C MET A 199 2.63 -3.58 -11.41
N ARG A 200 3.10 -4.74 -11.87
CA ARG A 200 4.25 -5.46 -11.30
C ARG A 200 5.40 -5.66 -12.29
N ARG A 201 5.10 -5.74 -13.59
CA ARG A 201 6.08 -6.03 -14.65
C ARG A 201 5.92 -5.03 -15.80
N ALA A 202 6.96 -4.87 -16.63
CA ALA A 202 6.90 -4.03 -17.82
C ALA A 202 5.75 -4.39 -18.79
N ALA A 203 5.37 -5.67 -18.88
CA ALA A 203 4.25 -6.12 -19.71
C ALA A 203 2.89 -5.50 -19.30
N ASP A 204 2.77 -5.07 -18.04
CA ASP A 204 1.54 -4.54 -17.44
C ASP A 204 1.20 -3.14 -17.97
N ALA A 205 2.17 -2.47 -18.59
CA ALA A 205 1.95 -1.21 -19.31
C ALA A 205 0.84 -1.33 -20.37
N LYS A 206 0.68 -2.51 -21.00
CA LYS A 206 -0.41 -2.76 -21.96
C LYS A 206 -1.77 -2.76 -21.27
N THR A 207 -1.86 -3.33 -20.07
CA THR A 207 -3.09 -3.35 -19.28
C THR A 207 -3.48 -1.95 -18.83
N LEU A 208 -2.51 -1.15 -18.35
CA LEU A 208 -2.77 0.25 -18.00
C LEU A 208 -3.23 1.06 -19.21
N ALA A 209 -2.56 0.92 -20.36
CA ALA A 209 -2.97 1.61 -21.58
C ALA A 209 -4.40 1.24 -22.02
N GLY A 210 -4.75 -0.06 -21.96
CA GLY A 210 -6.09 -0.56 -22.25
C GLY A 210 -7.15 -0.03 -21.26
N ALA A 211 -6.82 -0.01 -19.96
CA ALA A 211 -7.69 0.53 -18.93
C ALA A 211 -7.92 2.04 -19.12
N LEU A 212 -6.89 2.81 -19.44
CA LEU A 212 -7.04 4.25 -19.71
C LEU A 212 -7.86 4.53 -20.97
N ALA A 213 -7.71 3.72 -22.02
CA ALA A 213 -8.56 3.82 -23.20
C ALA A 213 -10.03 3.53 -22.85
N TYR A 214 -10.27 2.49 -22.05
CA TYR A 214 -11.61 2.15 -21.55
C TYR A 214 -12.21 3.28 -20.69
N ILE A 215 -11.45 3.75 -19.70
CA ILE A 215 -11.85 4.82 -18.78
C ILE A 215 -12.26 6.09 -19.54
N ARG A 216 -11.43 6.52 -20.50
CA ARG A 216 -11.69 7.72 -21.30
C ARG A 216 -12.94 7.65 -22.16
N GLN A 217 -13.37 6.43 -22.51
CA GLN A 217 -14.57 6.21 -23.31
C GLN A 217 -15.82 6.11 -22.43
N ARG A 218 -15.70 5.52 -21.23
CA ARG A 218 -16.86 5.15 -20.39
C ARG A 218 -17.13 6.09 -19.23
N HIS A 219 -16.13 6.86 -18.80
CA HIS A 219 -16.25 7.74 -17.64
C HIS A 219 -15.78 9.16 -17.97
N PRO A 220 -16.41 10.19 -17.39
CA PRO A 220 -16.10 11.58 -17.72
C PRO A 220 -14.82 12.09 -17.02
N TRP A 221 -14.54 11.61 -15.81
CA TRP A 221 -13.58 12.23 -14.90
C TRP A 221 -12.15 12.33 -15.43
N TRP A 222 -11.65 11.29 -16.11
CA TRP A 222 -10.28 11.34 -16.66
C TRP A 222 -10.14 12.47 -17.69
N ASN A 223 -11.13 12.64 -18.56
CA ASN A 223 -11.07 13.66 -19.62
C ASN A 223 -11.22 15.07 -19.00
N GLN A 224 -12.02 15.22 -17.95
CA GLN A 224 -12.20 16.48 -17.22
C GLN A 224 -10.91 16.90 -16.49
N THR A 225 -10.28 15.98 -15.77
CA THR A 225 -9.09 16.26 -14.95
C THR A 225 -7.78 16.17 -15.73
N ARG A 226 -7.81 15.58 -16.94
CA ARG A 226 -6.62 15.28 -17.76
C ARG A 226 -5.54 14.52 -16.99
N GLY A 227 -5.97 13.57 -16.15
CA GLY A 227 -5.09 12.71 -15.36
C GLY A 227 -4.70 13.27 -13.98
N HIS A 228 -5.00 14.53 -13.66
CA HIS A 228 -4.80 15.05 -12.30
C HIS A 228 -5.71 14.32 -11.30
N ARG A 229 -5.18 14.03 -10.11
CA ARG A 229 -5.89 13.28 -9.05
C ARG A 229 -6.30 11.85 -9.44
N HIS A 230 -5.73 11.32 -10.51
CA HIS A 230 -5.78 9.89 -10.81
C HIS A 230 -4.50 9.22 -10.30
N PHE A 231 -4.62 8.00 -9.78
CA PHE A 231 -3.44 7.25 -9.35
C PHE A 231 -3.52 5.76 -9.65
N VAL A 232 -2.33 5.17 -9.74
CA VAL A 232 -2.11 3.73 -9.86
C VAL A 232 -1.04 3.31 -8.86
N ILE A 233 -1.12 2.08 -8.35
CA ILE A 233 -0.11 1.49 -7.46
C ILE A 233 0.82 0.60 -8.29
N ALA A 234 2.06 1.06 -8.47
CA ALA A 234 3.13 0.41 -9.25
C ALA A 234 4.20 -0.22 -8.34
N VAL A 235 4.13 -1.53 -8.17
CA VAL A 235 4.95 -2.34 -7.24
C VAL A 235 6.17 -3.01 -7.89
N SER A 236 6.48 -2.62 -9.12
CA SER A 236 7.68 -3.02 -9.87
C SER A 236 8.97 -2.63 -9.15
N ASP A 237 10.07 -3.29 -9.51
CA ASP A 237 11.37 -3.08 -8.87
C ASP A 237 12.02 -1.75 -9.30
N LEU A 238 11.69 -1.27 -10.52
CA LEU A 238 12.10 0.04 -11.05
C LEU A 238 10.95 1.06 -11.13
N GLY A 239 9.88 0.83 -10.37
CA GLY A 239 8.73 1.74 -10.27
C GLY A 239 8.11 2.12 -11.62
N ARG A 240 7.77 3.40 -11.78
CA ARG A 240 7.14 3.93 -13.01
C ARG A 240 7.93 3.60 -14.27
N ALA A 241 9.27 3.66 -14.21
CA ALA A 241 10.14 3.48 -15.37
C ALA A 241 10.08 2.07 -16.00
N GLU A 242 9.59 1.06 -15.29
CA GLU A 242 9.34 -0.26 -15.89
C GLU A 242 8.12 -0.24 -16.83
N THR A 243 7.17 0.64 -16.55
CA THR A 243 5.85 0.67 -17.20
C THR A 243 5.74 1.79 -18.23
N ASP A 244 6.49 2.87 -18.04
CA ASP A 244 6.35 4.11 -18.80
C ASP A 244 7.35 4.28 -19.94
N ARG A 245 8.12 3.24 -20.27
CA ARG A 245 9.14 3.28 -21.35
C ARG A 245 8.59 3.59 -22.73
N LYS A 246 7.26 3.50 -22.92
CA LYS A 246 6.60 3.84 -24.18
C LYS A 246 6.19 5.31 -24.17
N ALA A 247 6.81 6.10 -25.04
CA ALA A 247 6.59 7.55 -25.14
C ALA A 247 5.10 7.96 -25.21
N ALA A 248 4.24 7.17 -25.85
CA ALA A 248 2.81 7.44 -25.92
C ALA A 248 2.09 7.28 -24.56
N LEU A 249 2.46 6.25 -23.77
CA LEU A 249 1.88 6.04 -22.44
C LEU A 249 2.38 7.12 -21.47
N GLY A 250 3.66 7.50 -21.54
CA GLY A 250 4.22 8.56 -20.69
C GLY A 250 3.57 9.92 -20.90
N ARG A 251 3.20 10.26 -22.13
CA ARG A 251 2.39 11.47 -22.39
C ARG A 251 0.99 11.36 -21.80
N LEU A 252 0.38 10.18 -21.81
CA LEU A 252 -0.97 10.00 -21.27
C LEU A 252 -0.97 10.04 -19.74
N THR A 253 0.07 9.52 -19.09
CA THR A 253 0.17 9.39 -17.62
C THR A 253 0.93 10.54 -16.95
N HIS A 254 1.31 11.58 -17.70
CA HIS A 254 2.17 12.68 -17.20
C HIS A 254 1.60 13.41 -15.97
N ASN A 255 0.29 13.60 -15.88
CA ASN A 255 -0.37 14.24 -14.73
C ASN A 255 -0.86 13.26 -13.66
N MET A 256 -0.83 11.96 -13.96
CA MET A 256 -1.26 10.90 -13.05
C MET A 256 -0.21 10.68 -11.96
N THR A 257 -0.65 10.39 -10.74
CA THR A 257 0.22 10.04 -9.62
C THR A 257 0.58 8.54 -9.69
N PHE A 258 1.87 8.21 -9.71
CA PHE A 258 2.31 6.85 -9.45
C PHE A 258 2.62 6.69 -7.97
N VAL A 259 1.87 5.81 -7.31
CA VAL A 259 2.22 5.31 -5.98
C VAL A 259 3.13 4.12 -6.19
N THR A 260 4.40 4.22 -5.81
CA THR A 260 5.43 3.25 -6.21
C THR A 260 6.35 2.85 -5.08
N TYR A 261 6.99 1.70 -5.15
CA TYR A 261 8.04 1.34 -4.20
C TYR A 261 9.38 2.01 -4.50
N TRP A 262 9.58 2.55 -5.69
CA TRP A 262 10.89 3.01 -6.13
C TRP A 262 10.97 4.54 -6.24
N GLY A 263 11.71 5.15 -5.31
CA GLY A 263 11.93 6.59 -5.22
C GLY A 263 13.14 7.12 -5.98
N ASN A 264 13.64 6.44 -7.02
CA ASN A 264 14.85 6.87 -7.73
C ASN A 264 14.60 8.14 -8.55
N VAL A 265 15.18 9.27 -8.14
CA VAL A 265 14.97 10.59 -8.77
C VAL A 265 16.01 10.94 -9.83
N ARG A 266 17.08 10.15 -9.95
CA ARG A 266 18.18 10.42 -10.89
C ARG A 266 18.60 9.18 -11.69
N ASN A 267 19.26 9.40 -12.81
CA ASN A 267 19.92 8.32 -13.53
C ASN A 267 21.15 7.84 -12.74
N ARG A 268 21.37 6.53 -12.75
CA ARG A 268 22.42 5.84 -12.00
C ARG A 268 23.22 4.96 -12.97
N THR A 269 24.46 5.37 -13.26
CA THR A 269 25.36 4.73 -14.23
C THR A 269 25.99 3.45 -13.69
N ASP A 270 26.10 3.33 -12.38
CA ASP A 270 26.55 2.14 -11.66
C ASP A 270 25.61 0.94 -11.84
N SER A 271 24.32 1.18 -12.10
CA SER A 271 23.28 0.13 -12.18
C SER A 271 22.44 0.15 -13.45
N ASP A 272 22.74 1.04 -14.40
CA ASP A 272 21.91 1.36 -15.57
C ASP A 272 20.44 1.70 -15.22
N TRP A 273 20.20 2.24 -14.02
CA TRP A 273 18.87 2.64 -13.60
C TRP A 273 18.57 4.05 -14.07
N VAL A 274 17.41 4.21 -14.72
CA VAL A 274 16.90 5.52 -15.10
C VAL A 274 16.09 6.14 -13.96
N ALA A 275 16.05 7.48 -13.92
CA ALA A 275 15.15 8.22 -13.06
C ALA A 275 13.71 7.74 -13.30
N SER A 276 13.02 7.44 -12.22
CA SER A 276 11.71 6.77 -12.27
C SER A 276 10.67 7.48 -11.42
N HIS A 277 11.09 8.19 -10.38
CA HIS A 277 10.23 8.95 -9.49
C HIS A 277 10.19 10.42 -9.90
N ARG A 278 9.00 11.02 -9.90
CA ARG A 278 8.80 12.45 -10.14
C ARG A 278 8.39 13.10 -8.82
N ASN A 279 9.27 13.90 -8.22
CA ASN A 279 9.04 14.48 -6.90
C ASN A 279 7.67 15.15 -6.80
N ALA A 280 7.30 16.00 -7.78
CA ALA A 280 6.05 16.76 -7.72
C ALA A 280 4.77 15.89 -7.61
N THR A 281 4.73 14.74 -8.29
CA THR A 281 3.49 13.97 -8.47
C THR A 281 3.50 12.61 -7.78
N ASP A 282 4.62 11.90 -7.78
CA ASP A 282 4.69 10.50 -7.37
C ASP A 282 4.81 10.36 -5.85
N ILE A 283 4.45 9.20 -5.32
CA ILE A 283 4.51 8.89 -3.89
C ILE A 283 5.26 7.58 -3.71
N VAL A 284 6.25 7.55 -2.81
CA VAL A 284 6.94 6.31 -2.45
C VAL A 284 6.16 5.58 -1.35
N LEU A 285 5.73 4.36 -1.61
CA LEU A 285 4.96 3.51 -0.69
C LEU A 285 5.88 2.47 -0.03
N PRO A 286 5.66 2.08 1.24
CA PRO A 286 6.38 0.97 1.85
C PRO A 286 6.02 -0.36 1.20
N VAL A 287 7.01 -1.24 1.10
CA VAL A 287 6.77 -2.60 0.61
C VAL A 287 5.96 -3.38 1.63
N PHE A 288 4.81 -3.90 1.20
CA PHE A 288 4.03 -4.83 2.00
C PHE A 288 4.86 -6.06 2.39
N ILE A 289 4.93 -6.34 3.69
CA ILE A 289 5.56 -7.54 4.24
C ILE A 289 4.45 -8.52 4.62
N SER A 290 4.45 -9.70 4.00
CA SER A 290 3.40 -10.68 4.23
C SER A 290 3.40 -11.20 5.68
N PRO A 291 2.23 -11.61 6.20
CA PRO A 291 2.14 -12.17 7.55
C PRO A 291 3.10 -13.33 7.82
N GLY A 292 3.26 -14.23 6.85
CA GLY A 292 4.22 -15.33 6.96
C GLY A 292 5.67 -14.86 7.09
N LYS A 293 6.03 -13.74 6.45
CA LYS A 293 7.36 -13.14 6.58
C LYS A 293 7.51 -12.39 7.91
N LEU A 294 6.52 -11.59 8.32
CA LEU A 294 6.48 -10.96 9.65
C LEU A 294 6.71 -11.98 10.77
N ARG A 295 6.00 -13.12 10.70
CA ARG A 295 6.19 -14.25 11.63
C ARG A 295 7.62 -14.78 11.63
N ARG A 296 8.21 -15.07 10.46
CA ARG A 296 9.57 -15.62 10.36
C ARG A 296 10.66 -14.64 10.79
N MET A 297 10.41 -13.34 10.69
CA MET A 297 11.30 -12.30 11.21
C MET A 297 11.13 -12.08 12.72
N GLY A 298 10.19 -12.80 13.35
CA GLY A 298 9.86 -12.65 14.75
C GLY A 298 9.11 -11.34 15.06
N ALA A 299 8.52 -10.65 14.09
CA ALA A 299 7.86 -9.36 14.30
C ALA A 299 6.64 -9.46 15.26
N TYR A 300 5.92 -10.59 15.24
CA TYR A 300 4.78 -10.83 16.14
C TYR A 300 5.18 -11.16 17.58
N SER A 301 6.44 -11.57 17.76
CA SER A 301 7.08 -11.86 19.04
C SER A 301 8.15 -10.82 19.42
N GLY A 302 8.33 -9.78 18.59
CA GLY A 302 9.38 -8.78 18.69
C GLY A 302 8.94 -7.65 19.61
N ARG A 303 9.80 -7.28 20.56
CA ARG A 303 9.37 -6.59 21.80
C ARG A 303 9.78 -5.12 21.89
N ASN A 304 10.19 -4.50 20.79
CA ASN A 304 10.76 -3.14 20.78
C ASN A 304 9.71 -2.01 20.78
N HIS A 305 8.46 -2.32 21.14
CA HIS A 305 7.39 -1.33 21.25
C HIS A 305 7.04 -1.10 22.72
N PRO A 306 6.87 0.15 23.19
CA PRO A 306 6.60 0.45 24.60
C PRO A 306 5.29 -0.12 25.18
N LYS A 307 4.36 -0.64 24.36
CA LYS A 307 3.27 -1.52 24.86
C LYS A 307 3.84 -2.75 25.60
N TYR A 308 5.02 -3.21 25.20
CA TYR A 308 5.68 -4.42 25.71
C TYR A 308 6.70 -4.13 26.81
N ASP A 309 7.07 -2.87 27.06
CA ASP A 309 8.05 -2.51 28.10
C ASP A 309 7.62 -2.97 29.50
N ALA A 310 6.31 -3.03 29.76
CA ALA A 310 5.74 -3.50 31.02
C ALA A 310 5.53 -5.03 31.10
N LYS A 311 5.49 -5.74 29.96
CA LYS A 311 5.18 -7.19 29.90
C LYS A 311 6.40 -8.07 29.58
N ALA A 312 7.49 -7.50 29.05
CA ALA A 312 8.65 -8.24 28.57
C ALA A 312 9.83 -8.30 29.58
N PRO A 313 10.48 -9.47 29.77
CA PRO A 313 11.74 -9.60 30.50
C PRO A 313 12.81 -8.63 30.00
N ARG A 314 13.63 -8.08 30.90
CA ARG A 314 14.69 -7.09 30.58
C ARG A 314 15.66 -7.58 29.51
N GLU A 315 16.11 -8.83 29.60
CA GLU A 315 17.02 -9.47 28.64
C GLU A 315 16.46 -9.55 27.21
N GLN A 316 15.14 -9.47 27.07
CA GLN A 316 14.43 -9.48 25.79
C GLN A 316 14.07 -8.07 25.30
N ARG A 317 14.30 -7.04 26.12
CA ARG A 317 14.18 -5.62 25.78
C ARG A 317 15.51 -4.99 25.37
N GLU A 318 16.63 -5.55 25.83
CA GLU A 318 17.97 -5.06 25.50
C GLU A 318 18.40 -5.50 24.09
N ARG A 319 18.90 -4.54 23.30
CA ARG A 319 19.53 -4.80 21.99
C ARG A 319 20.97 -5.26 22.16
N ASN A 320 21.12 -6.51 22.59
CA ASN A 320 22.39 -7.18 22.90
C ASN A 320 22.97 -8.00 21.72
N GLY A 321 22.42 -7.83 20.51
CA GLY A 321 22.93 -8.44 19.29
C GLY A 321 24.14 -7.70 18.70
N PRO A 322 24.47 -7.99 17.43
CA PRO A 322 25.44 -7.20 16.68
C PRO A 322 25.12 -5.69 16.72
N THR A 323 26.16 -4.86 16.73
CA THR A 323 26.00 -3.42 16.54
C THR A 323 25.39 -3.11 15.18
N LEU A 324 25.88 -3.74 14.10
CA LEU A 324 25.30 -3.66 12.76
C LEU A 324 24.94 -5.06 12.27
N PHE A 325 23.73 -5.22 11.72
CA PHE A 325 23.27 -6.45 11.08
C PHE A 325 22.91 -6.26 9.61
N PHE A 326 23.37 -7.20 8.79
CA PHE A 326 22.89 -7.42 7.43
C PHE A 326 22.84 -8.91 7.10
N SER A 327 21.80 -9.33 6.39
CA SER A 327 21.73 -10.68 5.82
C SER A 327 20.98 -10.62 4.50
N GLY A 328 21.70 -10.87 3.42
CA GLY A 328 21.20 -10.74 2.06
C GLY A 328 22.29 -10.97 1.03
N ARG A 329 21.87 -11.22 -0.21
CA ARG A 329 22.79 -11.41 -1.32
C ARG A 329 23.67 -10.17 -1.51
N ILE A 330 24.99 -10.37 -1.59
CA ILE A 330 25.98 -9.35 -1.93
C ILE A 330 26.22 -9.29 -3.43
N CYS A 331 26.50 -10.43 -4.07
CA CYS A 331 26.79 -10.51 -5.50
C CYS A 331 25.55 -10.91 -6.32
N GLY A 332 25.21 -10.14 -7.35
CA GLY A 332 23.97 -10.32 -8.13
C GLY A 332 23.87 -11.70 -8.80
N ASP A 333 25.00 -12.22 -9.25
CA ASP A 333 25.23 -13.52 -9.90
C ASP A 333 25.15 -14.74 -8.95
N HIS A 334 24.92 -14.52 -7.65
CA HIS A 334 24.93 -15.53 -6.59
C HIS A 334 26.31 -16.11 -6.23
N SER A 335 27.42 -15.54 -6.71
CA SER A 335 28.74 -15.91 -6.22
C SER A 335 28.92 -15.50 -4.76
N LEU A 336 29.86 -16.14 -4.06
CA LEU A 336 30.36 -15.59 -2.81
C LEU A 336 31.24 -14.37 -3.11
N PRO A 337 31.17 -13.30 -2.30
CA PRO A 337 32.09 -12.19 -2.40
C PRO A 337 33.48 -12.59 -1.89
N ARG A 338 34.52 -12.15 -2.60
CA ARG A 338 35.93 -12.14 -2.18
C ARG A 338 36.20 -10.94 -1.28
N THR A 339 37.24 -11.03 -0.47
CA THR A 339 37.55 -10.06 0.58
C THR A 339 38.86 -9.30 0.34
N ASP A 340 39.71 -9.80 -0.55
CA ASP A 340 41.06 -9.34 -0.84
C ASP A 340 41.17 -8.58 -2.18
N VAL A 341 40.15 -8.66 -3.04
CA VAL A 341 40.15 -8.07 -4.39
C VAL A 341 38.87 -7.29 -4.66
N TRP A 342 39.01 -6.13 -5.31
CA TRP A 342 37.90 -5.37 -5.87
C TRP A 342 37.90 -5.43 -7.42
N PRO A 343 36.77 -5.69 -8.09
CA PRO A 343 35.45 -6.01 -7.54
C PRO A 343 35.40 -7.35 -6.77
N SER A 344 34.63 -7.36 -5.68
CA SER A 344 34.55 -8.51 -4.77
C SER A 344 33.82 -9.71 -5.36
N CYS A 345 32.94 -9.51 -6.35
CA CYS A 345 32.17 -10.61 -6.94
C CYS A 345 33.01 -11.41 -7.96
N ALA A 346 32.68 -12.70 -8.11
CA ALA A 346 33.47 -13.60 -8.96
C ALA A 346 33.30 -13.31 -10.45
N THR A 347 32.15 -12.74 -10.83
CA THR A 347 31.87 -12.30 -12.18
C THR A 347 31.47 -10.83 -12.22
N ASP A 348 31.59 -10.23 -13.40
CA ASP A 348 31.04 -8.92 -13.73
C ASP A 348 29.53 -8.98 -14.07
N VAL A 349 28.94 -10.18 -14.06
CA VAL A 349 27.50 -10.38 -14.28
C VAL A 349 26.73 -9.67 -13.16
N ALA A 350 25.93 -8.68 -13.54
CA ALA A 350 25.21 -7.81 -12.62
C ALA A 350 26.13 -7.04 -11.64
N SER A 351 27.27 -6.54 -12.14
CA SER A 351 28.16 -5.62 -11.42
C SER A 351 27.42 -4.43 -10.78
N GLY A 352 26.35 -3.95 -11.41
CA GLY A 352 25.47 -2.91 -10.89
C GLY A 352 24.43 -3.34 -9.86
N TYR A 353 24.47 -4.58 -9.38
CA TYR A 353 23.52 -5.02 -8.35
C TYR A 353 23.65 -4.18 -7.09
N SER A 354 22.52 -3.69 -6.56
CA SER A 354 22.45 -2.78 -5.40
C SER A 354 23.20 -1.47 -5.53
N GLY A 355 23.56 -1.06 -6.76
CA GLY A 355 24.42 0.10 -6.98
C GLY A 355 25.81 -0.02 -6.37
N GLY A 356 26.30 -1.25 -6.21
CA GLY A 356 27.60 -1.51 -5.58
C GLY A 356 27.61 -1.37 -4.04
N VAL A 357 26.54 -0.86 -3.43
CA VAL A 357 26.48 -0.57 -1.99
C VAL A 357 26.73 -1.82 -1.16
N ARG A 358 26.09 -2.94 -1.47
CA ARG A 358 26.26 -4.18 -0.68
C ARG A 358 27.68 -4.73 -0.80
N GLN A 359 28.24 -4.66 -2.00
CA GLN A 359 29.59 -5.11 -2.31
C GLN A 359 30.62 -4.27 -1.54
N LEU A 360 30.49 -2.93 -1.56
CA LEU A 360 31.36 -2.02 -0.83
C LEU A 360 31.26 -2.20 0.69
N VAL A 361 30.03 -2.31 1.24
CA VAL A 361 29.86 -2.53 2.69
C VAL A 361 30.49 -3.86 3.11
N HIS A 362 30.30 -4.93 2.32
CA HIS A 362 30.95 -6.21 2.59
C HIS A 362 32.48 -6.06 2.53
N PHE A 363 33.01 -5.51 1.44
CA PHE A 363 34.45 -5.35 1.22
C PHE A 363 35.14 -4.63 2.39
N HIS A 364 34.54 -3.56 2.91
CA HIS A 364 35.14 -2.78 4.00
C HIS A 364 34.86 -3.31 5.42
N HIS A 365 33.77 -4.08 5.63
CA HIS A 365 33.25 -4.31 6.99
C HIS A 365 32.81 -5.74 7.34
N TRP A 366 33.01 -6.73 6.45
CA TRP A 366 32.53 -8.10 6.70
C TRP A 366 33.09 -8.76 7.98
N GLU A 367 34.35 -8.49 8.33
CA GLU A 367 35.03 -9.06 9.52
C GLU A 367 35.12 -8.08 10.70
N ARG A 368 34.35 -6.99 10.66
CA ARG A 368 34.44 -5.96 11.70
C ARG A 368 33.83 -6.47 13.02
N THR A 369 34.54 -6.28 14.13
CA THR A 369 34.03 -6.58 15.46
C THR A 369 32.69 -5.88 15.71
N GLY A 370 31.70 -6.64 16.16
CA GLY A 370 30.34 -6.16 16.41
C GLY A 370 29.46 -6.07 15.17
N PHE A 371 29.97 -6.35 13.96
CA PHE A 371 29.16 -6.38 12.74
C PHE A 371 28.85 -7.83 12.38
N TYR A 372 27.63 -8.08 11.90
CA TYR A 372 27.23 -9.36 11.33
C TYR A 372 26.73 -9.15 9.91
N ILE A 373 27.49 -9.62 8.93
CA ILE A 373 27.17 -9.49 7.50
C ILE A 373 27.13 -10.90 6.90
N ASN A 374 25.92 -11.43 6.67
CA ASN A 374 25.73 -12.71 5.99
C ASN A 374 25.54 -12.50 4.48
N PRO A 375 26.51 -12.93 3.63
CA PRO A 375 26.57 -12.49 2.23
C PRO A 375 25.62 -13.21 1.27
N THR A 376 24.97 -14.28 1.71
CA THR A 376 24.09 -15.12 0.89
C THR A 376 22.60 -14.94 1.22
N GLY A 377 22.32 -14.31 2.36
CA GLY A 377 20.98 -14.28 2.94
C GLY A 377 20.47 -15.67 3.32
N ILE A 378 19.14 -15.84 3.34
CA ILE A 378 18.48 -17.13 3.53
C ILE A 378 18.13 -17.69 2.15
N ASN A 379 18.68 -18.85 1.78
CA ASN A 379 18.36 -19.50 0.52
C ASN A 379 18.26 -21.03 0.67
N LYS A 380 17.52 -21.66 -0.25
CA LYS A 380 17.28 -23.11 -0.24
C LYS A 380 18.55 -23.96 -0.46
N LYS A 381 19.57 -23.41 -1.12
CA LYS A 381 20.85 -24.13 -1.30
C LYS A 381 21.59 -24.34 0.02
N GLN A 382 21.41 -23.41 0.97
CA GLN A 382 21.99 -23.47 2.32
C GLN A 382 21.09 -24.21 3.34
N ALA A 383 19.88 -24.57 2.95
CA ALA A 383 18.91 -25.23 3.81
C ALA A 383 18.32 -26.45 3.10
N PRO A 384 19.07 -27.58 3.07
CA PRO A 384 18.62 -28.80 2.40
C PRO A 384 17.42 -29.44 3.11
N THR A 385 17.16 -29.09 4.37
CA THR A 385 16.04 -29.61 5.17
C THR A 385 15.12 -28.47 5.63
N LEU A 386 13.87 -28.79 5.97
CA LEU A 386 12.95 -27.80 6.56
C LEU A 386 13.44 -27.29 7.93
N GLU A 387 14.11 -28.15 8.70
CA GLU A 387 14.73 -27.80 9.98
C GLU A 387 15.81 -26.74 9.82
N THR A 388 16.81 -26.99 8.98
CA THR A 388 17.89 -26.02 8.68
C THR A 388 17.33 -24.73 8.08
N PHE A 389 16.28 -24.80 7.26
CA PHE A 389 15.58 -23.62 6.76
C PHE A 389 14.98 -22.78 7.89
N ASN A 390 14.32 -23.43 8.85
CA ASN A 390 13.71 -22.76 9.99
C ASN A 390 14.76 -22.15 10.92
N GLU A 391 15.88 -22.84 11.17
CA GLU A 391 16.99 -22.32 11.96
C GLU A 391 17.59 -21.04 11.38
N LEU A 392 17.79 -20.98 10.05
CA LEU A 392 18.27 -19.77 9.37
C LEU A 392 17.31 -18.58 9.56
N TRP A 393 15.99 -18.83 9.52
CA TRP A 393 14.98 -17.80 9.79
C TRP A 393 14.98 -17.36 11.24
N THR A 394 15.08 -18.29 12.19
CA THR A 394 15.20 -17.99 13.62
C THR A 394 16.41 -17.10 13.88
N ARG A 395 17.58 -17.44 13.31
CA ARG A 395 18.79 -16.62 13.46
C ARG A 395 18.63 -15.23 12.83
N TYR A 396 18.03 -15.16 11.64
CA TYR A 396 17.74 -13.89 10.97
C TYR A 396 16.83 -12.99 11.82
N GLY A 397 15.71 -13.54 12.32
CA GLY A 397 14.78 -12.82 13.18
C GLY A 397 15.45 -12.34 14.47
N ASN A 398 16.22 -13.22 15.13
CA ASN A 398 16.95 -12.85 16.35
C ASN A 398 17.89 -11.67 16.12
N HIS A 399 18.77 -11.71 15.11
CA HIS A 399 19.66 -10.59 14.83
C HIS A 399 18.89 -9.32 14.44
N LEU A 400 17.83 -9.43 13.64
CA LEU A 400 17.02 -8.27 13.26
C LEU A 400 16.38 -7.60 14.50
N LEU A 401 15.94 -8.39 15.48
CA LEU A 401 15.29 -7.90 16.70
C LEU A 401 16.28 -7.38 17.75
N THR A 402 17.50 -7.94 17.83
CA THR A 402 18.46 -7.60 18.89
C THR A 402 19.59 -6.66 18.45
N SER A 403 19.78 -6.40 17.16
CA SER A 403 20.84 -5.49 16.69
C SER A 403 20.50 -4.02 16.91
N LYS A 404 21.49 -3.16 17.12
CA LYS A 404 21.25 -1.71 17.26
C LYS A 404 20.88 -1.06 15.93
N PHE A 405 21.67 -1.36 14.91
CA PHE A 405 21.56 -0.84 13.55
C PHE A 405 21.40 -1.97 12.54
N CYS A 406 20.57 -1.76 11.52
CA CYS A 406 20.36 -2.74 10.47
C CYS A 406 20.58 -2.09 9.11
N LEU A 407 21.51 -2.66 8.33
CA LEU A 407 21.80 -2.16 7.00
C LEU A 407 20.58 -2.38 6.11
N ALA A 408 20.15 -1.30 5.46
CA ALA A 408 18.98 -1.27 4.61
C ALA A 408 19.32 -0.75 3.21
N PRO A 409 20.16 -1.47 2.44
CA PRO A 409 20.64 -1.02 1.15
C PRO A 409 19.68 -1.43 0.04
N LEU A 410 19.85 -0.81 -1.13
CA LEU A 410 19.13 -1.14 -2.36
C LEU A 410 19.37 -2.61 -2.80
N GLY A 411 18.54 -3.12 -3.71
CA GLY A 411 18.67 -4.46 -4.32
C GLY A 411 18.85 -4.36 -5.84
N GLY A 412 18.18 -5.21 -6.61
CA GLY A 412 18.06 -5.01 -8.08
C GLY A 412 17.05 -3.90 -8.45
N GLY A 413 16.85 -2.93 -7.55
CA GLY A 413 15.69 -2.04 -7.44
C GLY A 413 15.36 -1.82 -5.95
N HIS A 414 14.13 -1.42 -5.63
CA HIS A 414 13.74 -1.21 -4.23
C HIS A 414 13.77 -2.50 -3.41
N GLY A 415 14.37 -2.45 -2.22
CA GLY A 415 14.47 -3.56 -1.30
C GLY A 415 13.33 -3.59 -0.28
N GLN A 416 13.18 -4.72 0.42
CA GLN A 416 12.28 -4.81 1.58
C GLN A 416 13.01 -4.53 2.91
N ARG A 417 14.31 -4.18 2.89
CA ARG A 417 15.18 -4.26 4.08
C ARG A 417 14.97 -3.06 4.99
N GLN A 418 14.70 -1.90 4.41
CA GLN A 418 14.29 -0.68 5.10
C GLN A 418 13.06 -0.95 5.98
N ILE A 419 12.02 -1.55 5.38
CA ILE A 419 10.78 -1.86 6.08
C ILE A 419 11.01 -2.94 7.15
N GLN A 420 11.80 -3.97 6.86
CA GLN A 420 12.08 -5.02 7.84
C GLN A 420 12.84 -4.51 9.06
N ALA A 421 13.85 -3.67 8.87
CA ALA A 421 14.59 -3.03 9.95
C ALA A 421 13.65 -2.19 10.82
N ALA A 422 12.85 -1.32 10.19
CA ALA A 422 11.93 -0.44 10.90
C ALA A 422 10.86 -1.22 11.69
N LEU A 423 10.22 -2.22 11.08
CA LEU A 423 9.19 -3.03 11.74
C LEU A 423 9.75 -3.94 12.86
N ALA A 424 11.05 -4.23 12.86
CA ALA A 424 11.74 -4.91 13.97
C ALA A 424 12.25 -3.94 15.05
N GLY A 425 12.08 -2.63 14.84
CA GLY A 425 12.61 -1.54 15.66
C GLY A 425 14.11 -1.32 15.53
N CYS A 426 14.79 -2.02 14.62
CA CYS A 426 16.21 -1.85 14.39
C CYS A 426 16.44 -0.55 13.61
N VAL A 427 17.29 0.35 14.10
CA VAL A 427 17.54 1.64 13.45
C VAL A 427 18.07 1.40 12.03
N PRO A 428 17.33 1.77 10.97
CA PRO A 428 17.74 1.48 9.61
C PRO A 428 18.94 2.34 9.21
N VAL A 429 19.96 1.71 8.66
CA VAL A 429 21.11 2.38 8.02
C VAL A 429 20.87 2.40 6.52
N VAL A 430 20.53 3.57 6.00
CA VAL A 430 20.11 3.79 4.61
C VAL A 430 21.29 4.34 3.82
N ILE A 431 21.64 3.63 2.74
CA ILE A 431 22.70 4.01 1.80
C ILE A 431 22.13 3.89 0.40
N SER A 432 21.66 5.01 -0.15
CA SER A 432 20.82 5.05 -1.36
C SER A 432 20.76 6.44 -1.99
N ASP A 433 21.90 7.00 -2.40
CA ASP A 433 21.98 8.41 -2.83
C ASP A 433 21.09 8.69 -4.05
N GLY A 434 20.21 9.68 -3.94
CA GLY A 434 19.24 10.02 -4.98
C GLY A 434 18.05 9.05 -5.08
N VAL A 435 17.78 8.29 -4.03
CA VAL A 435 16.57 7.47 -3.89
C VAL A 435 15.80 7.92 -2.65
N LEU A 436 14.56 8.35 -2.88
CA LEU A 436 13.60 8.61 -1.80
C LEU A 436 13.14 7.28 -1.18
N GLU A 437 13.08 7.24 0.14
CA GLU A 437 12.53 6.14 0.91
C GLU A 437 11.01 6.31 1.11
N SER A 438 10.37 5.32 1.73
CA SER A 438 8.91 5.28 1.84
C SER A 438 8.35 6.53 2.54
N PHE A 439 7.36 7.15 1.90
CA PHE A 439 6.71 8.39 2.29
C PHE A 439 7.60 9.63 2.38
N GLU A 440 8.83 9.61 1.90
CA GLU A 440 9.57 10.87 1.73
C GLU A 440 8.93 11.74 0.64
N PRO A 441 8.93 13.08 0.81
CA PRO A 441 9.55 13.84 1.91
C PRO A 441 8.63 14.06 3.13
N TYR A 442 7.45 13.44 3.19
CA TYR A 442 6.48 13.64 4.27
C TYR A 442 6.95 12.98 5.59
N LEU A 443 7.50 11.77 5.52
CA LEU A 443 8.12 11.08 6.63
C LEU A 443 9.65 11.24 6.57
N ASP A 444 10.26 11.95 7.52
CA ASP A 444 11.71 12.20 7.52
C ASP A 444 12.49 10.99 8.09
N TRP A 445 13.18 10.27 7.21
CA TRP A 445 14.00 9.11 7.57
C TRP A 445 15.24 9.47 8.40
N ASN A 446 15.66 10.73 8.44
CA ASN A 446 16.78 11.17 9.29
C ASN A 446 16.42 11.17 10.79
N GLU A 447 15.13 11.30 11.12
CA GLU A 447 14.69 11.35 12.51
C GLU A 447 14.80 10.00 13.22
N PHE A 448 14.65 8.89 12.49
CA PHE A 448 14.62 7.53 13.04
C PHE A 448 15.66 6.59 12.44
N GLY A 449 16.22 6.91 11.28
CA GLY A 449 17.26 6.15 10.60
C GLY A 449 18.61 6.86 10.63
N VAL A 450 19.60 6.24 9.98
CA VAL A 450 20.92 6.83 9.73
C VAL A 450 21.15 6.82 8.23
N ARG A 451 21.14 8.00 7.61
CA ARG A 451 21.53 8.15 6.21
C ARG A 451 23.06 8.24 6.13
N VAL A 452 23.64 7.40 5.29
CA VAL A 452 25.09 7.41 5.02
C VAL A 452 25.27 7.58 3.52
N ALA A 453 26.10 8.54 3.11
CA ALA A 453 26.41 8.74 1.71
C ALA A 453 27.16 7.52 1.16
N GLU A 454 26.99 7.22 -0.13
CA GLU A 454 27.65 6.07 -0.75
C GLU A 454 29.19 6.20 -0.67
N ALA A 455 29.71 7.43 -0.73
CA ALA A 455 31.13 7.72 -0.58
C ALA A 455 31.69 7.44 0.83
N ASP A 456 30.83 7.46 1.85
CA ASP A 456 31.23 7.30 3.25
C ASP A 456 31.20 5.84 3.73
N ILE A 457 30.85 4.89 2.85
CA ILE A 457 30.82 3.46 3.16
C ILE A 457 32.10 2.98 3.87
N PRO A 458 33.35 3.33 3.46
CA PRO A 458 34.56 2.88 4.15
C PRO A 458 34.64 3.30 5.62
N ARG A 459 33.96 4.40 5.99
CA ARG A 459 33.93 4.98 7.34
C ARG A 459 32.63 4.69 8.08
N LEU A 460 31.76 3.80 7.56
CA LEU A 460 30.46 3.49 8.15
C LEU A 460 30.55 3.16 9.65
N HIS A 461 31.57 2.42 10.06
CA HIS A 461 31.81 2.08 11.46
C HIS A 461 32.09 3.29 12.37
N GLU A 462 32.82 4.30 11.88
CA GLU A 462 33.07 5.55 12.61
C GLU A 462 31.77 6.33 12.78
N ILE A 463 30.98 6.41 11.71
CA ILE A 463 29.68 7.10 11.71
C ILE A 463 28.74 6.46 12.73
N LEU A 464 28.61 5.13 12.74
CA LEU A 464 27.76 4.44 13.70
C LEU A 464 28.27 4.54 15.13
N ALA A 465 29.60 4.55 15.33
CA ALA A 465 30.20 4.70 16.65
C ALA A 465 30.07 6.13 17.22
N ALA A 466 29.97 7.14 16.36
CA ALA A 466 29.79 8.53 16.75
C ALA A 466 28.38 8.86 17.28
N ILE A 467 27.38 8.01 17.00
CA ILE A 467 26.01 8.18 17.48
C ILE A 467 25.97 7.94 18.99
N SER A 468 25.68 8.99 19.75
CA SER A 468 25.62 8.92 21.21
C SER A 468 24.43 8.05 21.68
N PRO A 469 24.46 7.52 22.92
CA PRO A 469 23.31 6.82 23.49
C PRO A 469 22.02 7.65 23.49
N GLU A 470 22.13 8.97 23.71
CA GLU A 470 21.01 9.91 23.68
C GLU A 470 20.41 10.04 22.27
N GLU A 471 21.26 10.26 21.26
CA GLU A 471 20.80 10.35 19.88
C GLU A 471 20.17 9.03 19.42
N TYR A 472 20.78 7.90 19.78
CA TYR A 472 20.22 6.57 19.51
C TYR A 472 18.84 6.40 20.17
N GLY A 473 18.68 6.79 21.44
CA GLY A 473 17.41 6.76 22.14
C GLY A 473 16.32 7.60 21.46
N ARG A 474 16.68 8.80 20.98
CA ARG A 474 15.78 9.64 20.20
C ARG A 474 15.34 8.98 18.90
N LYS A 475 16.28 8.39 18.14
CA LYS A 475 15.98 7.66 16.89
C LYS A 475 15.04 6.48 17.13
N VAL A 476 15.29 5.69 18.19
CA VAL A 476 14.40 4.57 18.58
C VAL A 476 13.00 5.05 18.95
N SER A 477 12.88 6.17 19.66
CA SER A 477 11.57 6.74 20.00
C SER A 477 10.79 7.16 18.74
N ARG A 478 11.44 7.86 17.80
CA ARG A 478 10.84 8.25 16.52
C ARG A 478 10.51 7.06 15.62
N LEU A 479 11.35 6.02 15.65
CA LEU A 479 11.16 4.78 14.88
C LEU A 479 9.83 4.09 15.19
N ARG A 480 9.31 4.23 16.42
CA ARG A 480 8.01 3.65 16.78
C ARG A 480 6.88 4.20 15.92
N CYS A 481 6.82 5.52 15.75
CA CYS A 481 5.79 6.15 14.91
C CYS A 481 6.03 5.80 13.44
N ALA A 482 7.26 5.93 12.96
CA ALA A 482 7.63 5.54 11.60
C ALA A 482 7.25 4.09 11.28
N ALA A 483 7.46 3.14 12.19
CA ALA A 483 7.10 1.74 12.00
C ALA A 483 5.59 1.54 11.80
N GLN A 484 4.73 2.35 12.43
CA GLN A 484 3.29 2.33 12.16
C GLN A 484 3.02 2.76 10.71
N HIS A 485 3.57 3.91 10.29
CA HIS A 485 3.45 4.39 8.90
C HIS A 485 3.96 3.38 7.87
N LEU A 486 4.89 2.51 8.22
CA LEU A 486 5.46 1.52 7.32
C LEU A 486 4.76 0.14 7.37
N ALA A 487 3.83 -0.08 8.31
CA ALA A 487 3.09 -1.32 8.48
C ALA A 487 1.71 -1.27 7.81
N PHE A 488 1.24 -2.36 7.22
CA PHE A 488 -0.15 -2.49 6.77
C PHE A 488 -0.98 -3.23 7.84
N SER A 489 -1.02 -2.71 9.06
CA SER A 489 -1.66 -3.37 10.20
C SER A 489 -3.16 -3.54 10.02
N THR A 490 -3.82 -2.67 9.25
CA THR A 490 -5.23 -2.83 8.87
C THR A 490 -5.49 -4.07 8.01
N VAL A 491 -4.44 -4.64 7.41
CA VAL A 491 -4.45 -5.91 6.65
C VAL A 491 -3.93 -7.06 7.49
N THR A 492 -2.83 -6.86 8.24
CA THR A 492 -2.14 -7.94 8.96
C THR A 492 -2.58 -8.12 10.41
N GLY A 493 -3.34 -7.19 10.96
CA GLY A 493 -3.68 -7.11 12.37
C GLY A 493 -2.59 -6.38 13.15
N SER A 494 -2.92 -5.97 14.37
CA SER A 494 -2.00 -5.25 15.24
C SER A 494 -0.93 -6.19 15.75
N PHE A 495 0.34 -5.83 15.59
CA PHE A 495 1.47 -6.55 16.19
C PHE A 495 2.36 -5.70 17.07
N MET A 496 2.13 -4.39 17.11
CA MET A 496 2.75 -3.43 18.02
C MET A 496 1.76 -2.96 19.09
N GLY A 497 0.45 -3.16 18.89
CA GLY A 497 -0.61 -2.59 19.74
C GLY A 497 -1.24 -1.33 19.16
N GLU A 498 -0.98 -1.07 17.88
CA GLU A 498 -1.49 0.01 17.07
C GLU A 498 -2.97 -0.19 16.71
N SER A 499 -3.71 0.92 16.57
CA SER A 499 -5.09 0.91 16.09
C SER A 499 -5.20 0.79 14.56
N GLY A 500 -4.06 0.92 13.86
CA GLY A 500 -4.00 1.11 12.42
C GLY A 500 -4.19 2.55 11.94
N ARG A 501 -4.36 3.53 12.84
CA ARG A 501 -4.60 4.94 12.49
C ARG A 501 -3.56 5.53 11.58
N PHE A 502 -2.33 5.19 11.90
CA PHE A 502 -1.15 5.69 11.24
C PHE A 502 -0.54 4.63 10.34
N ASP A 503 -1.27 3.58 9.97
CA ASP A 503 -0.71 2.52 9.15
C ASP A 503 -0.42 3.01 7.71
N ALA A 504 0.31 2.22 6.93
CA ALA A 504 0.71 2.56 5.57
C ALA A 504 -0.48 2.85 4.63
N PHE A 505 -1.64 2.22 4.87
CA PHE A 505 -2.83 2.47 4.07
C PHE A 505 -3.38 3.88 4.38
N GLU A 506 -3.61 4.20 5.65
CA GLU A 506 -4.12 5.53 6.02
C GLU A 506 -3.08 6.63 5.76
N THR A 507 -1.79 6.33 5.86
CA THR A 507 -0.71 7.27 5.53
C THR A 507 -0.76 7.68 4.05
N LEU A 508 -0.97 6.72 3.14
CA LEU A 508 -1.15 7.03 1.73
C LEU A 508 -2.37 7.93 1.52
N LEU A 509 -3.50 7.62 2.16
CA LEU A 509 -4.71 8.44 2.05
C LEU A 509 -4.50 9.85 2.62
N GLU A 510 -3.82 9.99 3.75
CA GLU A 510 -3.54 11.28 4.36
C GLU A 510 -2.67 12.17 3.46
N VAL A 511 -1.64 11.58 2.83
CA VAL A 511 -0.81 12.28 1.83
C VAL A 511 -1.65 12.69 0.61
N LEU A 512 -2.50 11.81 0.10
CA LEU A 512 -3.38 12.11 -1.03
C LEU A 512 -4.35 13.26 -0.68
N ARG A 513 -4.96 13.25 0.52
CA ARG A 513 -5.81 14.34 1.00
C ARG A 513 -5.06 15.67 1.02
N ALA A 514 -3.90 15.71 1.69
CA ALA A 514 -3.12 16.94 1.79
C ALA A 514 -2.74 17.46 0.38
N LYS A 515 -2.33 16.59 -0.55
CA LYS A 515 -2.06 16.99 -1.94
C LYS A 515 -3.31 17.53 -2.66
N ALA A 516 -4.49 17.00 -2.34
CA ALA A 516 -5.76 17.48 -2.88
C ALA A 516 -6.18 18.84 -2.29
N GLU A 517 -5.91 19.10 -1.03
CA GLU A 517 -6.24 20.38 -0.39
C GLU A 517 -5.22 21.48 -0.73
N HIS A 518 -3.97 21.10 -1.02
CA HIS A 518 -2.86 22.03 -1.30
C HIS A 518 -2.21 21.78 -2.67
N PRO A 519 -2.95 21.89 -3.80
CA PRO A 519 -2.47 21.46 -5.14
C PRO A 519 -1.28 22.27 -5.69
N GLY A 520 -0.97 23.44 -5.13
CA GLY A 520 0.17 24.27 -5.51
C GLY A 520 1.40 24.13 -4.60
N VAL A 521 1.30 23.35 -3.52
CA VAL A 521 2.39 23.18 -2.56
C VAL A 521 3.27 22.02 -2.98
N ALA A 522 4.57 22.27 -3.11
CA ALA A 522 5.54 21.22 -3.37
C ALA A 522 5.55 20.20 -2.21
N PRO A 523 5.77 18.90 -2.47
CA PRO A 523 5.75 17.85 -1.44
C PRO A 523 6.58 18.15 -0.19
N GLU A 524 7.77 18.74 -0.37
CA GLU A 524 8.69 19.12 0.71
C GLU A 524 8.11 20.22 1.64
N GLY A 525 7.18 21.03 1.12
CA GLY A 525 6.46 22.05 1.87
C GLY A 525 5.13 21.59 2.45
N LEU A 526 4.66 20.39 2.09
CA LEU A 526 3.27 19.99 2.32
C LEU A 526 2.93 19.86 3.81
N ARG A 527 3.83 19.31 4.63
CA ARG A 527 3.66 19.25 6.09
C ARG A 527 3.54 20.63 6.73
N ARG A 528 4.34 21.60 6.27
CA ARG A 528 4.26 22.98 6.78
C ARG A 528 2.96 23.68 6.39
N ALA A 529 2.41 23.33 5.23
CA ALA A 529 1.14 23.90 4.74
C ALA A 529 -0.10 23.22 5.34
N ASP A 530 0.03 21.98 5.82
CA ASP A 530 -1.07 21.16 6.31
C ASP A 530 -0.77 20.64 7.73
N ALA A 531 -1.25 21.37 8.74
CA ALA A 531 -1.04 21.05 10.15
C ALA A 531 -1.57 19.66 10.55
N ARG A 532 -2.61 19.17 9.85
CA ARG A 532 -3.16 17.83 10.06
C ARG A 532 -2.18 16.76 9.57
N LEU A 533 -1.63 16.90 8.37
CA LEU A 533 -0.60 16.01 7.85
C LEU A 533 0.63 16.01 8.75
N ASP A 534 1.03 17.18 9.25
CA ASP A 534 2.17 17.30 10.17
C ASP A 534 1.95 16.52 11.46
N ALA A 535 0.82 16.74 12.15
CA ALA A 535 0.45 15.99 13.34
C ALA A 535 0.34 14.48 13.05
N PHE A 536 -0.26 14.11 11.91
CA PHE A 536 -0.42 12.72 11.51
C PHE A 536 0.91 11.99 11.32
N MET A 537 1.89 12.62 10.65
CA MET A 537 3.22 12.03 10.42
C MET A 537 4.06 11.88 11.70
N GLU A 538 3.61 12.51 12.79
CA GLU A 538 4.18 12.35 14.14
C GLU A 538 3.34 11.43 15.03
N CYS A 539 2.35 10.74 14.46
CA CYS A 539 1.39 9.89 15.18
C CYS A 539 0.66 10.63 16.31
N ARG A 540 0.41 11.93 16.14
CA ARG A 540 -0.36 12.75 17.07
C ARG A 540 -1.82 12.80 16.62
N GLU A 541 -2.73 12.74 17.59
CA GLU A 541 -4.16 12.97 17.35
C GLU A 541 -4.40 14.47 17.11
N GLU A 542 -5.34 14.80 16.22
CA GLU A 542 -5.72 16.18 15.96
C GLU A 542 -6.28 16.85 17.23
N GLY A 543 -5.84 18.07 17.52
CA GLY A 543 -6.28 18.84 18.70
C GLY A 543 -5.51 18.58 20.01
N ALA A 544 -4.66 17.54 20.07
CA ALA A 544 -3.86 17.24 21.27
C ALA A 544 -2.87 18.37 21.64
N GLY A 545 -2.43 19.16 20.66
CA GLY A 545 -1.52 20.30 20.88
C GLY A 545 -2.16 21.51 21.55
N GLU A 546 -3.47 21.74 21.36
CA GLU A 546 -4.16 22.91 21.95
C GLU A 546 -4.40 22.75 23.45
N GLU A 547 -4.52 21.52 23.96
CA GLU A 547 -4.66 21.27 25.40
C GLU A 547 -3.31 21.35 26.14
N GLU A 548 -2.20 20.99 25.48
CA GLU A 548 -0.86 21.03 26.06
C GLU A 548 -0.33 22.48 26.16
N GLU A 549 -0.62 23.32 25.16
CA GLU A 549 -0.29 24.75 25.17
C GLU A 549 -1.14 25.53 26.20
N LYS A 550 -2.41 25.16 26.39
CA LYS A 550 -3.26 25.70 27.48
C LYS A 550 -2.82 25.25 28.88
N ARG A 551 -2.20 24.07 29.02
CA ARG A 551 -1.63 23.60 30.30
C ARG A 551 -0.32 24.32 30.66
N LEU A 552 0.48 24.68 29.67
CA LEU A 552 1.75 25.40 29.88
C LEU A 552 1.57 26.93 29.97
N GLY A 553 0.47 27.48 29.43
CA GLY A 553 0.18 28.92 29.47
C GLY A 553 -0.44 29.44 30.78
N ASN A 554 -0.82 28.57 31.72
CA ASN A 554 -1.43 28.96 32.99
C ASN A 554 -0.60 28.44 34.17
N THR A 555 0.48 29.15 34.50
CA THR A 555 1.15 28.99 35.79
C THR A 555 1.24 30.34 36.51
N PRO A 556 0.28 30.67 37.39
CA PRO A 556 0.53 31.56 38.51
C PRO A 556 1.02 30.75 39.72
N GLY A 557 1.89 31.36 40.52
CA GLY A 557 2.64 30.75 41.61
C GLY A 557 1.82 29.98 42.67
N PHE A 558 2.49 29.00 43.27
CA PHE A 558 2.00 28.20 44.38
C PHE A 558 1.78 29.05 45.64
N GLU A 559 0.52 29.16 46.07
CA GLU A 559 0.11 29.25 47.48
C GLU A 559 -0.96 28.19 47.77
N ALA A 560 -1.07 27.79 49.04
CA ALA A 560 -1.58 26.50 49.46
C ALA A 560 -3.07 26.45 49.89
N VAL A 561 -3.66 25.24 49.79
CA VAL A 561 -4.82 24.66 50.52
C VAL A 561 -6.23 25.26 50.33
N GLY A 562 -7.20 24.41 49.93
CA GLY A 562 -8.64 24.66 50.13
C GLY A 562 -9.57 23.65 49.41
N LYS A 563 -10.61 23.17 50.11
CA LYS A 563 -11.47 22.01 49.80
C LYS A 563 -12.60 22.28 48.77
N GLY A 564 -13.00 21.22 48.05
CA GLY A 564 -14.40 20.87 47.74
C GLY A 564 -15.10 21.57 46.57
N GLY A 565 -15.22 20.87 45.44
CA GLY A 565 -16.11 21.22 44.32
C GLY A 565 -16.36 19.98 43.43
N PRO A 566 -17.51 19.89 42.74
CA PRO A 566 -17.91 18.67 42.03
C PRO A 566 -16.97 18.37 40.87
N SER A 567 -16.55 17.11 40.75
CA SER A 567 -15.72 16.62 39.65
C SER A 567 -16.34 17.02 38.30
N PRO A 568 -15.57 17.59 37.36
CA PRO A 568 -16.06 17.76 36.01
C PRO A 568 -16.34 16.36 35.45
N VAL A 569 -17.51 16.21 34.81
CA VAL A 569 -17.84 15.02 34.04
C VAL A 569 -16.77 14.87 32.98
N VAL A 570 -15.82 13.96 33.22
CA VAL A 570 -14.86 13.51 32.22
C VAL A 570 -15.69 12.77 31.18
N VAL A 571 -16.04 13.46 30.10
CA VAL A 571 -16.48 12.80 28.89
C VAL A 571 -15.28 12.00 28.41
N HIS A 572 -15.22 10.72 28.76
CA HIS A 572 -14.22 9.83 28.22
C HIS A 572 -14.36 9.84 26.69
N ALA A 573 -13.36 10.36 26.00
CA ALA A 573 -13.21 10.08 24.58
C ALA A 573 -13.32 8.56 24.41
N PRO A 574 -14.12 8.05 23.46
CA PRO A 574 -14.25 6.62 23.25
C PRO A 574 -12.84 6.05 23.07
N SER A 575 -12.51 5.00 23.83
CA SER A 575 -11.19 4.37 23.77
C SER A 575 -10.89 4.01 22.31
N PRO A 576 -9.74 4.40 21.74
CA PRO A 576 -9.45 4.13 20.33
C PRO A 576 -9.54 2.63 20.09
N GLN A 577 -10.46 2.24 19.21
CA GLN A 577 -10.78 0.85 18.99
C GLN A 577 -9.57 0.13 18.39
N ARG A 578 -9.29 -1.06 18.92
CA ARG A 578 -8.08 -1.81 18.61
C ARG A 578 -8.36 -2.79 17.47
N LEU A 579 -7.40 -2.90 16.55
CA LEU A 579 -7.34 -4.05 15.64
C LEU A 579 -7.22 -5.33 16.48
N CYS A 580 -7.71 -6.45 15.97
CA CYS A 580 -7.36 -7.72 16.61
C CYS A 580 -5.83 -7.87 16.63
N SER A 581 -5.31 -8.50 17.69
CA SER A 581 -3.88 -8.69 17.86
C SER A 581 -3.41 -10.00 17.22
N VAL A 582 -2.28 -9.92 16.52
CA VAL A 582 -1.50 -11.10 16.08
C VAL A 582 -0.28 -11.34 16.96
N SER A 583 -0.08 -10.51 17.99
CA SER A 583 1.03 -10.67 18.91
C SER A 583 0.80 -11.85 19.85
N THR A 584 1.84 -12.66 20.03
CA THR A 584 1.82 -13.75 21.01
C THR A 584 1.77 -13.27 22.46
N PHE A 585 2.12 -12.00 22.72
CA PHE A 585 2.09 -11.43 24.09
C PHE A 585 0.69 -11.05 24.57
N ASP A 586 -0.26 -10.96 23.65
CA ASP A 586 -1.65 -10.71 23.97
C ASP A 586 -2.43 -12.03 24.18
N ALA A 587 -1.78 -13.21 24.05
CA ALA A 587 -2.41 -14.54 24.08
C ALA A 587 -3.06 -14.95 25.43
N GLY A 588 -3.07 -14.08 26.43
CA GLY A 588 -3.77 -14.26 27.71
C GLY A 588 -4.45 -13.00 28.24
N ASP A 589 -4.48 -11.93 27.43
CA ASP A 589 -5.14 -10.68 27.80
C ASP A 589 -6.60 -10.74 27.36
N LEU A 590 -7.52 -10.98 28.29
CA LEU A 590 -8.96 -11.10 27.99
C LEU A 590 -9.58 -9.81 27.42
N ALA A 591 -8.88 -8.68 27.56
CA ALA A 591 -9.28 -7.39 26.99
C ALA A 591 -8.74 -7.16 25.57
N VAL A 592 -8.05 -8.14 24.97
CA VAL A 592 -7.52 -8.06 23.60
C VAL A 592 -7.99 -9.26 22.78
N ARG A 593 -8.82 -9.02 21.75
CA ARG A 593 -9.19 -10.07 20.80
C ARG A 593 -7.99 -10.47 19.94
N THR A 594 -7.61 -11.74 19.98
CA THR A 594 -6.58 -12.29 19.08
C THR A 594 -7.17 -12.61 17.71
N CYS A 595 -6.40 -12.41 16.65
CA CYS A 595 -6.81 -12.76 15.28
C CYS A 595 -6.72 -14.28 15.01
N SER A 596 -6.44 -15.12 16.02
CA SER A 596 -6.06 -16.54 15.89
C SER A 596 -7.06 -17.42 15.13
N LYS A 597 -8.38 -17.14 15.21
CA LYS A 597 -9.41 -17.85 14.42
C LYS A 597 -9.48 -17.43 12.94
N VAL A 598 -8.82 -16.32 12.58
CA VAL A 598 -8.81 -15.73 11.23
C VAL A 598 -7.52 -16.07 10.48
N PHE A 599 -6.47 -16.46 11.20
CA PHE A 599 -5.17 -16.82 10.67
C PHE A 599 -5.03 -18.33 10.41
N ASP A 600 -5.69 -18.83 9.37
CA ASP A 600 -5.08 -19.95 8.65
C ASP A 600 -4.05 -19.41 7.64
N LEU A 601 -2.84 -19.13 8.15
CA LEU A 601 -1.69 -18.72 7.34
C LEU A 601 -1.27 -19.78 6.31
N SER A 602 -1.77 -21.02 6.42
CA SER A 602 -1.54 -22.07 5.43
C SER A 602 -2.51 -21.97 4.25
N ALA A 603 -3.74 -21.50 4.47
CA ALA A 603 -4.75 -21.30 3.44
C ALA A 603 -4.63 -19.96 2.69
N ARG A 604 -4.16 -18.87 3.34
CA ARG A 604 -4.12 -17.53 2.73
C ARG A 604 -2.82 -16.76 3.02
N PRO A 605 -1.88 -16.66 2.06
CA PRO A 605 -0.56 -16.07 2.30
C PRO A 605 -0.57 -14.55 2.60
N TYR A 606 -1.68 -13.85 2.33
CA TYR A 606 -1.80 -12.40 2.40
C TYR A 606 -2.86 -11.87 3.39
N GLY A 607 -3.46 -12.75 4.20
CA GLY A 607 -4.52 -12.39 5.15
C GLY A 607 -5.93 -12.83 4.71
N PRO A 608 -6.97 -12.54 5.51
CA PRO A 608 -8.35 -12.90 5.17
C PRO A 608 -8.92 -12.03 4.03
N SER A 609 -9.72 -12.63 3.14
CA SER A 609 -10.66 -11.87 2.29
C SER A 609 -11.75 -11.25 3.18
N ALA A 610 -12.15 -10.00 2.90
CA ALA A 610 -13.27 -9.26 3.54
C ALA A 610 -12.94 -8.30 4.69
N GLY A 611 -12.19 -7.24 4.40
CA GLY A 611 -12.18 -6.01 5.24
C GLY A 611 -11.31 -6.02 6.48
N LEU A 612 -11.34 -4.87 7.17
CA LEU A 612 -10.56 -4.52 8.36
C LEU A 612 -10.70 -5.61 9.42
N MET A 613 -9.61 -5.93 10.11
CA MET A 613 -9.62 -6.93 11.17
C MET A 613 -9.95 -6.27 12.52
N CYS A 614 -11.19 -5.81 12.68
CA CYS A 614 -11.61 -5.17 13.94
C CYS A 614 -12.05 -6.19 14.99
N GLU A 615 -11.96 -5.76 16.24
CA GLU A 615 -12.29 -6.56 17.41
C GLU A 615 -13.77 -6.98 17.53
N ALA A 616 -14.70 -6.38 16.77
CA ALA A 616 -16.15 -6.57 16.96
C ALA A 616 -16.87 -7.38 15.87
N SER A 617 -16.42 -7.37 14.60
CA SER A 617 -17.16 -7.99 13.49
C SER A 617 -16.25 -8.41 12.33
N THR A 618 -16.70 -9.41 11.55
CA THR A 618 -16.13 -9.79 10.25
C THR A 618 -16.89 -9.18 9.07
N ASP A 619 -17.94 -8.42 9.33
CA ASP A 619 -18.68 -7.67 8.30
C ASP A 619 -17.95 -6.34 8.00
N LEU A 620 -17.71 -6.09 6.71
CA LEU A 620 -17.03 -4.91 6.15
C LEU A 620 -17.62 -3.60 6.66
N VAL A 621 -18.94 -3.55 6.84
CA VAL A 621 -19.67 -2.32 7.21
C VAL A 621 -19.78 -2.18 8.74
N ALA A 622 -19.72 -3.31 9.46
CA ALA A 622 -19.83 -3.34 10.91
C ALA A 622 -18.47 -3.20 11.64
N CYS A 623 -17.35 -3.18 10.91
CA CYS A 623 -16.08 -2.73 11.45
C CYS A 623 -16.19 -1.24 11.77
N PRO A 624 -16.18 -0.82 13.03
CA PRO A 624 -16.29 0.60 13.32
C PRO A 624 -15.00 1.26 12.85
N ARG A 625 -15.16 2.36 12.13
CA ARG A 625 -14.04 3.06 11.52
C ARG A 625 -13.36 3.79 12.65
N PRO A 626 -12.08 3.51 12.95
CA PRO A 626 -11.44 4.18 14.07
C PRO A 626 -11.20 5.68 13.81
N TRP A 627 -11.67 6.20 12.66
CA TRP A 627 -11.51 7.54 12.11
C TRP A 627 -12.84 8.15 11.58
N SER A 628 -14.00 7.57 11.92
CA SER A 628 -15.32 8.15 11.57
C SER A 628 -15.63 9.40 12.35
#